data_AF-A0A8I1TJF3-F1
#
_entry.id   AF-A0A8I1TJF3-F1
#
_cell.length_a   1.000
_cell.length_b   1.000
_cell.length_c   1.000
_cell.angle_alpha   90.00
_cell.angle_beta   90.00
_cell.angle_gamma   90.00
#
_symmetry.space_group_name_H-M   'P 1'
#
loop_
_entity.id
_entity.type
_entity.pdbx_description
1 polymer ?
#
loop_
_entity_poly.entity_id
_entity_poly.type
_entity_poly.pdbx_seq_one_letter_code
_entity_poly.pdbx_strand_id
1 'polypeptide(L)'
;MVRPTAPAPARTPATRDQADAYRFGMRRMEAALVRGDTVLLHEQLRSQRRAAFAGVLLALLVLGGVAAHGTFTSATDWTKEKLVVARTAGTMFAVVADPPRLVPVANLAAGRLLLAAYRVGGGPTALPRPVADEQLAGAPRTAVAAVPGASGVRPDTPGPTAGWAVCDTIENSALTSTTVVAGVVPDDLPGTGAAVLAESGGQAWVIADNRRYRVDPGDRAVLDALGADRRAVRPVGAALLASLPEGPALTTASRGRSGDWPRPPARWADATSEPVLCRVATPADPRHPQVVAAAVVPATAGAVTVGLAQADQAGPRADAVVLGAGAGGPIRLASDPSRLALVSTTGVLHPVTDEGTAEALGIGDAADAPDWALRLLPVGPALDLAAATRMVDVLDRVG
;
A
#
# COMPACT_ATOMS: atom_id res chain seq x y z
N MET A 1 96.62 28.42 78.10
CA MET A 1 95.32 28.68 77.43
C MET A 1 95.39 28.12 76.02
N VAL A 2 94.65 27.04 75.74
CA VAL A 2 94.65 26.29 74.47
C VAL A 2 93.42 26.74 73.67
N ARG A 3 93.58 27.12 72.41
CA ARG A 3 92.46 27.40 71.49
C ARG A 3 92.38 26.27 70.43
N PRO A 4 91.21 25.64 70.25
CA PRO A 4 91.04 24.38 69.53
C PRO A 4 91.01 24.52 68.00
N THR A 5 91.31 23.38 67.37
CA THR A 5 91.33 23.05 65.93
C THR A 5 89.96 23.16 65.26
N ALA A 6 89.93 23.68 64.03
CA ALA A 6 88.73 23.76 63.20
C ALA A 6 88.52 22.45 62.39
N PRO A 7 87.28 21.92 62.30
CA PRO A 7 86.95 20.70 61.57
C PRO A 7 86.84 20.88 60.03
N ALA A 8 87.02 19.76 59.31
CA ALA A 8 87.09 19.65 57.83
C ALA A 8 85.82 20.12 57.08
N PRO A 9 85.95 20.64 55.84
CA PRO A 9 84.82 21.16 55.07
C PRO A 9 83.85 20.04 54.63
N ALA A 10 82.56 20.26 54.90
CA ALA A 10 81.46 19.38 54.54
C ALA A 10 81.27 19.34 53.01
N ARG A 11 81.03 18.13 52.45
CA ARG A 11 80.64 17.96 51.04
C ARG A 11 79.28 18.62 50.82
N THR A 12 79.21 19.58 49.90
CA THR A 12 77.95 20.23 49.54
C THR A 12 77.01 19.23 48.87
N PRO A 13 75.72 19.18 49.27
CA PRO A 13 74.74 18.34 48.60
C PRO A 13 74.55 18.77 47.14
N ALA A 14 74.37 17.81 46.24
CA ALA A 14 74.12 18.07 44.83
C ALA A 14 72.92 19.02 44.66
N THR A 15 73.05 20.00 43.77
CA THR A 15 71.96 20.93 43.51
C THR A 15 70.80 20.21 42.79
N ARG A 16 69.59 20.76 42.91
CA ARG A 16 68.40 20.24 42.22
C ARG A 16 68.65 20.07 40.72
N ASP A 17 69.36 21.02 40.11
CA ASP A 17 69.72 20.99 38.70
C ASP A 17 70.63 19.80 38.35
N GLN A 18 71.59 19.47 39.23
CA GLN A 18 72.45 18.29 39.04
C GLN A 18 71.65 16.98 39.17
N ALA A 19 70.74 16.90 40.14
CA ALA A 19 69.89 15.73 40.31
C ALA A 19 68.92 15.55 39.12
N ASP A 20 68.34 16.64 38.62
CA ASP A 20 67.41 16.60 37.49
C ASP A 20 68.14 16.30 36.17
N ALA A 21 69.35 16.83 35.96
CA ALA A 21 70.20 16.46 34.82
C ALA A 21 70.57 14.97 34.84
N TYR A 22 70.92 14.43 36.01
CA TYR A 22 71.23 13.00 36.16
C TYR A 22 70.02 12.11 35.85
N ARG A 23 68.84 12.44 36.41
CA ARG A 23 67.60 11.70 36.11
C ARG A 23 67.22 11.77 34.63
N PHE A 24 67.41 12.92 34.00
CA PHE A 24 67.14 13.10 32.57
C PHE A 24 68.08 12.22 31.72
N GLY A 25 69.37 12.20 32.05
CA GLY A 25 70.35 11.32 31.42
C GLY A 25 70.00 9.84 31.58
N MET A 26 69.67 9.40 32.78
CA MET A 26 69.25 8.02 33.08
C MET A 26 68.04 7.60 32.24
N ARG A 27 67.00 8.44 32.14
CA ARG A 27 65.80 8.13 31.34
C ARG A 27 66.10 8.03 29.84
N ARG A 28 67.05 8.83 29.31
CA ARG A 28 67.50 8.70 27.93
C ARG A 28 68.24 7.39 27.68
N MET A 29 69.07 6.94 28.63
CA MET A 29 69.79 5.66 28.50
C MET A 29 68.83 4.47 28.56
N GLU A 30 67.86 4.49 29.49
CA GLU A 30 66.82 3.46 29.58
C GLU A 30 65.99 3.39 28.28
N ALA A 31 65.59 4.54 27.73
CA ALA A 31 64.85 4.60 26.47
C ALA A 31 65.68 4.07 25.28
N ALA A 32 66.98 4.39 25.22
CA ALA A 32 67.88 3.91 24.19
C ALA A 32 68.07 2.38 24.25
N LEU A 33 68.20 1.81 25.45
CA LEU A 33 68.34 0.37 25.65
C LEU A 33 67.09 -0.41 25.25
N VAL A 34 65.90 0.12 25.55
CA VAL A 34 64.64 -0.61 25.32
C VAL A 34 64.12 -0.43 23.89
N ARG A 35 64.26 0.75 23.29
CA ARG A 35 63.66 1.08 21.98
C ARG A 35 64.66 1.38 20.86
N GLY A 36 65.96 1.41 21.16
CA GLY A 36 67.01 1.72 20.18
C GLY A 36 67.06 3.19 19.75
N ASP A 37 66.28 4.07 20.37
CA ASP A 37 66.22 5.49 19.99
C ASP A 37 66.26 6.41 21.22
N THR A 38 67.06 7.48 21.11
CA THR A 38 67.34 8.42 22.23
C THR A 38 66.37 9.61 22.25
N VAL A 39 65.52 9.72 21.23
CA VAL A 39 64.56 10.81 21.08
C VAL A 39 63.33 10.55 21.95
N LEU A 40 63.18 11.35 23.00
CA LEU A 40 61.99 11.35 23.84
C LEU A 40 60.80 11.94 23.05
N LEU A 41 60.01 11.09 22.39
CA LEU A 41 58.76 11.40 21.65
C LEU A 41 57.62 12.02 22.50
N HIS A 42 57.92 12.61 23.66
CA HIS A 42 56.93 13.15 24.60
C HIS A 42 56.20 14.40 24.09
N GLU A 43 56.65 15.03 23.01
CA GLU A 43 56.02 16.21 22.41
C GLU A 43 54.93 15.82 21.38
N GLN A 44 55.14 14.73 20.62
CA GLN A 44 54.16 14.23 19.63
C GLN A 44 52.87 13.68 20.26
N LEU A 45 52.94 12.96 21.38
CA LEU A 45 51.72 12.47 22.06
C LEU A 45 50.88 13.62 22.65
N ARG A 46 51.52 14.72 23.09
CA ARG A 46 50.81 15.89 23.61
C ARG A 46 50.15 16.70 22.50
N SER A 47 50.81 16.90 21.36
CA SER A 47 50.21 17.59 20.21
C SER A 47 49.09 16.77 19.57
N GLN A 48 49.26 15.45 19.44
CA GLN A 48 48.21 14.54 18.95
C GLN A 48 46.98 14.51 19.87
N ARG A 49 47.18 14.44 21.21
CA ARG A 49 46.05 14.50 22.17
C ARG A 49 45.32 15.85 22.14
N ARG A 50 46.04 16.97 21.96
CA ARG A 50 45.43 18.30 21.82
C ARG A 50 44.63 18.42 20.52
N ALA A 51 45.15 17.91 19.41
CA ALA A 51 44.44 17.90 18.13
C ALA A 51 43.16 17.03 18.19
N ALA A 52 43.23 15.84 18.81
CA ALA A 52 42.07 14.99 19.03
C ALA A 52 41.02 15.68 19.91
N PHE A 53 41.45 16.32 21.00
CA PHE A 53 40.54 17.05 21.90
C PHE A 53 39.88 18.25 21.20
N ALA A 54 40.63 19.01 20.41
CA ALA A 54 40.08 20.10 19.60
C ALA A 54 39.07 19.57 18.56
N GLY A 55 39.36 18.44 17.92
CA GLY A 55 38.43 17.77 17.00
C GLY A 55 37.13 17.34 17.70
N VAL A 56 37.21 16.76 18.90
CA VAL A 56 36.03 16.39 19.70
C VAL A 56 35.21 17.62 20.09
N LEU A 57 35.85 18.70 20.53
CA LEU A 57 35.14 19.95 20.85
C LEU A 57 34.44 20.55 19.63
N LEU A 58 35.12 20.54 18.47
CA LEU A 58 34.55 21.05 17.23
C LEU A 58 33.38 20.17 16.76
N ALA A 59 33.48 18.85 16.90
CA ALA A 59 32.38 17.93 16.62
C ALA A 59 31.18 18.15 17.56
N LEU A 60 31.42 18.38 18.86
CA LEU A 60 30.36 18.70 19.82
C LEU A 60 29.71 20.05 19.52
N LEU A 61 30.48 21.05 19.10
CA LEU A 61 29.94 22.35 18.67
C LEU A 61 29.09 22.22 17.40
N VAL A 62 29.55 21.43 16.42
CA VAL A 62 28.78 21.17 15.20
C VAL A 62 27.49 20.40 15.55
N LEU A 63 27.56 19.35 16.36
CA LEU A 63 26.38 18.60 16.83
C LEU A 63 25.42 19.49 17.61
N GLY A 64 25.93 20.34 18.51
CA GLY A 64 25.13 21.32 19.24
C GLY A 64 24.47 22.34 18.32
N GLY A 65 25.20 22.81 17.31
CA GLY A 65 24.67 23.69 16.26
C GLY A 65 23.58 23.03 15.44
N VAL A 66 23.74 21.78 15.03
CA VAL A 66 22.72 20.99 14.31
C VAL A 66 21.51 20.71 15.19
N ALA A 67 21.71 20.36 16.47
CA ALA A 67 20.63 20.14 17.41
C ALA A 67 19.80 21.41 17.66
N ALA A 68 20.47 22.55 17.87
CA ALA A 68 19.82 23.85 17.98
C ALA A 68 19.10 24.21 16.67
N HIS A 69 19.74 24.01 15.52
CA HIS A 69 19.11 24.24 14.23
C HIS A 69 17.85 23.37 14.05
N GLY A 70 17.87 22.11 14.47
CA GLY A 70 16.72 21.19 14.42
C GLY A 70 15.54 21.61 15.29
N THR A 71 15.78 22.29 16.42
CA THR A 71 14.69 22.90 17.21
C THR A 71 14.16 24.18 16.58
N PHE A 72 14.95 24.84 15.73
CA PHE A 72 14.58 26.06 15.00
C PHE A 72 14.10 25.81 13.56
N THR A 73 14.22 24.59 13.02
CA THR A 73 13.68 24.25 11.70
C THR A 73 12.16 24.20 11.78
N SER A 74 11.59 25.35 11.39
CA SER A 74 10.19 25.63 11.01
C SER A 74 9.17 24.58 11.46
N ALA A 75 8.62 24.82 12.65
CA ALA A 75 7.26 24.43 12.98
C ALA A 75 6.36 24.72 11.76
N THR A 76 5.74 23.68 11.17
CA THR A 76 4.78 23.84 10.08
C THR A 76 3.72 24.84 10.54
N ASP A 77 3.58 25.95 9.84
CA ASP A 77 2.54 26.94 10.11
C ASP A 77 1.22 26.40 9.56
N TRP A 78 0.44 25.76 10.43
CA TRP A 78 -0.81 25.11 10.05
C TRP A 78 -1.80 26.08 9.39
N THR A 79 -1.69 27.38 9.66
CA THR A 79 -2.61 28.39 9.10
C THR A 79 -2.44 28.61 7.60
N LYS A 80 -1.29 28.21 7.04
CA LYS A 80 -0.98 28.31 5.61
C LYS A 80 -1.18 26.99 4.86
N GLU A 81 -1.47 25.91 5.59
CA GLU A 81 -1.71 24.60 5.02
C GLU A 81 -3.20 24.42 4.72
N LYS A 82 -3.54 23.43 3.89
CA LYS A 82 -4.95 23.10 3.56
C LYS A 82 -5.44 21.89 4.36
N LEU A 83 -4.56 20.91 4.55
CA LEU A 83 -4.80 19.72 5.34
C LEU A 83 -3.64 19.54 6.30
N VAL A 84 -3.95 19.36 7.57
CA VAL A 84 -2.97 19.03 8.60
C VAL A 84 -3.36 17.76 9.33
N VAL A 85 -2.38 17.01 9.78
CA VAL A 85 -2.58 15.83 10.63
C VAL A 85 -1.80 16.01 11.92
N ALA A 86 -2.48 15.82 13.04
CA ALA A 86 -1.84 15.82 14.34
C ALA A 86 -0.83 14.66 14.41
N ARG A 87 0.43 14.94 14.73
CA ARG A 87 1.53 13.98 14.61
C ARG A 87 1.31 12.74 15.49
N THR A 88 0.78 12.93 16.69
CA THR A 88 0.59 11.86 17.67
C THR A 88 -0.84 11.36 17.68
N ALA A 89 -1.82 12.26 17.74
CA ALA A 89 -3.23 11.88 17.76
C ALA A 89 -3.74 11.34 16.41
N GLY A 90 -3.03 11.60 15.30
CA GLY A 90 -3.40 11.13 13.96
C GLY A 90 -4.68 11.76 13.39
N THR A 91 -5.32 12.67 14.12
CA THR A 91 -6.55 13.34 13.66
C THR A 91 -6.22 14.27 12.50
N MET A 92 -6.98 14.14 11.42
CA MET A 92 -6.87 14.99 10.24
C MET A 92 -7.82 16.18 10.35
N PHE A 93 -7.33 17.35 9.96
CA PHE A 93 -8.10 18.59 9.92
C PHE A 93 -7.98 19.24 8.54
N ALA A 94 -9.10 19.73 8.03
CA ALA A 94 -9.08 20.74 6.97
C ALA A 94 -8.93 22.12 7.59
N VAL A 95 -8.10 22.95 6.96
CA VAL A 95 -7.88 24.34 7.36
C VAL A 95 -8.73 25.19 6.44
N VAL A 96 -9.69 25.91 7.02
CA VAL A 96 -10.66 26.72 6.27
C VAL A 96 -10.85 28.07 6.96
N ALA A 97 -11.54 28.99 6.28
CA ALA A 97 -11.96 30.30 6.78
C ALA A 97 -10.88 31.39 6.94
N ASP A 98 -11.38 32.62 7.06
CA ASP A 98 -10.65 33.85 7.35
C ASP A 98 -11.34 34.53 8.55
N PRO A 99 -10.86 34.35 9.80
CA PRO A 99 -9.58 33.77 10.18
C PRO A 99 -9.51 32.22 10.11
N PRO A 100 -8.30 31.62 10.01
CA PRO A 100 -8.11 30.18 9.89
C PRO A 100 -8.67 29.39 11.08
N ARG A 101 -9.42 28.32 10.77
CA ARG A 101 -9.96 27.38 11.75
C ARG A 101 -9.78 25.94 11.27
N LEU A 102 -9.70 25.01 12.21
CA LEU A 102 -9.57 23.58 11.93
C LEU A 102 -10.95 22.90 11.94
N VAL A 103 -11.26 22.19 10.85
CA VAL A 103 -12.44 21.32 10.77
C VAL A 103 -11.98 19.87 10.81
N PRO A 104 -12.32 19.09 11.84
CA PRO A 104 -11.96 17.67 11.90
C PRO A 104 -12.64 16.88 10.76
N VAL A 105 -11.87 16.04 10.07
CA VAL A 105 -12.34 15.20 8.95
C VAL A 105 -11.87 13.76 9.11
N ALA A 106 -12.65 12.82 8.56
CA ALA A 106 -12.39 11.39 8.73
C ALA A 106 -11.12 10.89 8.01
N ASN A 107 -10.82 11.44 6.83
CA ASN A 107 -9.68 11.04 6.00
C ASN A 107 -9.44 12.06 4.86
N LEU A 108 -8.45 11.78 4.01
CA LEU A 108 -8.05 12.63 2.89
C LEU A 108 -9.20 12.94 1.92
N ALA A 109 -10.01 11.93 1.56
CA ALA A 109 -11.13 12.12 0.65
C ALA A 109 -12.16 13.11 1.23
N ALA A 110 -12.58 12.89 2.48
CA ALA A 110 -13.48 13.81 3.18
C ALA A 110 -12.87 15.23 3.31
N GLY A 111 -11.56 15.33 3.59
CA GLY A 111 -10.84 16.59 3.66
C GLY A 111 -10.85 17.37 2.34
N ARG A 112 -10.57 16.70 1.22
CA ARG A 112 -10.58 17.33 -0.11
C ARG A 112 -11.98 17.76 -0.54
N LEU A 113 -13.00 16.93 -0.30
CA LEU A 113 -14.40 17.31 -0.53
C LEU A 113 -14.80 18.53 0.29
N LEU A 114 -14.41 18.57 1.56
CA LEU A 114 -14.71 19.71 2.43
C LEU A 114 -13.99 20.99 1.94
N LEU A 115 -12.72 20.90 1.57
CA LEU A 115 -11.98 22.04 1.00
C LEU A 115 -12.62 22.56 -0.28
N ALA A 116 -13.08 21.65 -1.16
CA ALA A 116 -13.80 22.01 -2.37
C ALA A 116 -15.15 22.69 -2.04
N ALA A 117 -15.88 22.18 -1.05
CA ALA A 117 -17.13 22.78 -0.59
C ALA A 117 -16.95 24.21 -0.06
N TYR A 118 -15.85 24.48 0.66
CA TYR A 118 -15.44 25.83 1.07
C TYR A 118 -14.79 26.66 -0.05
N ARG A 119 -14.62 26.09 -1.26
CA ARG A 119 -13.95 26.72 -2.41
C ARG A 119 -12.51 27.13 -2.13
N VAL A 120 -11.81 26.36 -1.29
CA VAL A 120 -10.38 26.57 -1.01
C VAL A 120 -9.55 26.17 -2.24
N GLY A 121 -8.83 27.13 -2.81
CA GLY A 121 -8.00 26.91 -4.01
C GLY A 121 -6.99 25.78 -3.83
N GLY A 122 -6.87 24.90 -4.84
CA GLY A 122 -5.98 23.73 -4.83
C GLY A 122 -6.26 22.71 -3.73
N GLY A 123 -7.52 22.61 -3.28
CA GLY A 123 -8.00 21.48 -2.47
C GLY A 123 -7.80 20.10 -3.12
N PRO A 124 -8.05 19.92 -4.43
CA PRO A 124 -7.86 18.63 -5.11
C PRO A 124 -6.47 18.01 -4.97
N THR A 125 -5.43 18.86 -4.92
CA THR A 125 -4.03 18.43 -4.78
C THR A 125 -3.50 18.56 -3.35
N ALA A 126 -4.36 18.90 -2.38
CA ALA A 126 -3.96 19.03 -0.99
C ALA A 126 -3.45 17.68 -0.45
N LEU A 127 -2.30 17.74 0.22
CA LEU A 127 -1.71 16.61 0.93
C LEU A 127 -1.66 16.94 2.43
N PRO A 128 -1.90 15.95 3.31
CA PRO A 128 -1.89 16.17 4.74
C PRO A 128 -0.47 16.46 5.23
N ARG A 129 -0.29 17.59 5.93
CA ARG A 129 0.98 17.97 6.55
C ARG A 129 1.01 17.59 8.03
N PRO A 130 2.04 16.88 8.51
CA PRO A 130 2.15 16.57 9.93
C PRO A 130 2.50 17.82 10.74
N VAL A 131 1.75 18.06 11.81
CA VAL A 131 1.93 19.19 12.75
C VAL A 131 1.97 18.65 14.17
N ALA A 132 2.80 19.22 15.03
CA ALA A 132 2.85 18.80 16.44
C ALA A 132 1.52 19.13 17.15
N ASP A 133 1.04 18.22 17.98
CA ASP A 133 -0.26 18.29 18.63
C ASP A 133 -0.41 19.57 19.48
N GLU A 134 0.67 20.03 20.12
CA GLU A 134 0.71 21.25 20.94
C GLU A 134 0.46 22.51 20.11
N GLN A 135 0.90 22.53 18.85
CA GLN A 135 0.67 23.67 17.95
C GLN A 135 -0.80 23.74 17.51
N LEU A 136 -1.48 22.59 17.45
CA LEU A 136 -2.90 22.52 17.12
C LEU A 136 -3.77 22.74 18.35
N ALA A 137 -3.29 22.49 19.57
CA ALA A 137 -4.09 22.48 20.80
C ALA A 137 -4.95 23.75 20.98
N GLY A 138 -4.35 24.93 20.80
CA GLY A 138 -5.03 26.23 20.91
C GLY A 138 -5.72 26.74 19.64
N ALA A 139 -5.66 26.01 18.52
CA ALA A 139 -6.26 26.44 17.27
C ALA A 139 -7.80 26.46 17.38
N PRO A 140 -8.49 27.50 16.86
CA PRO A 140 -9.95 27.51 16.73
C PRO A 140 -10.44 26.30 15.94
N ARG A 141 -11.54 25.68 16.37
CA ARG A 141 -12.11 24.48 15.73
C ARG A 141 -13.62 24.60 15.54
N THR A 142 -14.13 23.90 14.55
CA THR A 142 -15.56 23.64 14.40
C THR A 142 -15.93 22.27 14.98
N ALA A 143 -17.23 21.96 14.98
CA ALA A 143 -17.68 20.58 15.11
C ALA A 143 -17.11 19.70 13.97
N VAL A 144 -17.07 18.39 14.19
CA VAL A 144 -16.61 17.40 13.20
C VAL A 144 -17.51 17.48 11.97
N ALA A 145 -16.91 17.55 10.78
CA ALA A 145 -17.67 17.48 9.54
C ALA A 145 -18.06 16.01 9.26
N ALA A 146 -19.37 15.71 9.31
CA ALA A 146 -19.89 14.39 8.95
C ALA A 146 -19.98 14.21 7.42
N VAL A 147 -18.91 14.54 6.71
CA VAL A 147 -18.76 14.25 5.28
C VAL A 147 -18.42 12.77 5.15
N PRO A 148 -19.17 11.98 4.37
CA PRO A 148 -18.81 10.59 4.10
C PRO A 148 -17.37 10.52 3.57
N GLY A 149 -16.48 9.95 4.37
CA GLY A 149 -15.15 9.57 3.92
C GLY A 149 -15.16 8.14 3.38
N ALA A 150 -14.01 7.73 2.88
CA ALA A 150 -13.77 6.33 2.53
C ALA A 150 -12.46 5.86 3.18
N SER A 151 -12.54 4.81 4.00
CA SER A 151 -11.37 4.30 4.71
C SER A 151 -10.48 3.52 3.75
N GLY A 152 -9.16 3.72 3.84
CA GLY A 152 -8.19 3.01 3.00
C GLY A 152 -8.26 3.38 1.51
N VAL A 153 -8.86 4.50 1.12
CA VAL A 153 -8.78 4.98 -0.26
C VAL A 153 -7.65 5.98 -0.45
N ARG A 154 -7.13 6.02 -1.68
CA ARG A 154 -6.14 7.00 -2.13
C ARG A 154 -6.58 7.59 -3.46
N PRO A 155 -7.25 8.76 -3.45
CA PRO A 155 -7.69 9.41 -4.68
C PRO A 155 -6.53 9.93 -5.54
N ASP A 156 -5.34 10.08 -4.94
CA ASP A 156 -4.13 10.65 -5.51
C ASP A 156 -3.15 9.62 -6.10
N THR A 157 -3.41 8.33 -5.95
CA THR A 157 -2.59 7.27 -6.54
C THR A 157 -3.32 6.64 -7.73
N PRO A 158 -2.60 6.07 -8.70
CA PRO A 158 -3.23 5.28 -9.76
C PRO A 158 -4.08 4.14 -9.19
N GLY A 159 -5.18 3.81 -9.86
CA GLY A 159 -5.98 2.64 -9.52
C GLY A 159 -5.30 1.30 -9.84
N PRO A 160 -5.98 0.17 -9.60
CA PRO A 160 -5.52 -1.15 -10.00
C PRO A 160 -5.44 -1.28 -11.53
N THR A 161 -4.23 -1.19 -12.10
CA THR A 161 -4.00 -1.21 -13.56
C THR A 161 -3.57 -2.57 -14.12
N ALA A 162 -2.95 -3.44 -13.31
CA ALA A 162 -2.46 -4.74 -13.78
C ALA A 162 -3.57 -5.81 -13.82
N GLY A 163 -4.63 -5.59 -14.60
CA GLY A 163 -5.65 -6.59 -14.92
C GLY A 163 -6.60 -6.94 -13.76
N TRP A 164 -7.60 -7.75 -14.08
CA TRP A 164 -8.66 -8.15 -13.15
C TRP A 164 -8.99 -9.63 -13.30
N ALA A 165 -9.28 -10.31 -12.20
CA ALA A 165 -9.80 -11.67 -12.24
C ALA A 165 -10.91 -11.91 -11.21
N VAL A 166 -11.75 -12.90 -11.50
CA VAL A 166 -12.66 -13.52 -10.53
C VAL A 166 -12.35 -15.00 -10.57
N CYS A 167 -12.05 -15.58 -9.42
CA CYS A 167 -11.52 -16.92 -9.29
C CYS A 167 -12.30 -17.72 -8.25
N ASP A 168 -12.73 -18.91 -8.62
CA ASP A 168 -13.26 -19.90 -7.69
C ASP A 168 -12.18 -20.90 -7.32
N THR A 169 -12.07 -21.20 -6.03
CA THR A 169 -11.18 -22.24 -5.52
C THR A 169 -12.00 -23.39 -4.97
N ILE A 170 -11.66 -24.60 -5.39
CA ILE A 170 -12.25 -25.82 -4.85
C ILE A 170 -11.21 -26.59 -4.01
N GLU A 171 -11.67 -27.21 -2.94
CA GLU A 171 -10.88 -28.15 -2.14
C GLU A 171 -11.71 -29.41 -1.90
N ASN A 172 -11.10 -30.60 -2.03
CA ASN A 172 -11.79 -31.88 -1.86
C ASN A 172 -13.09 -31.99 -2.68
N SER A 173 -13.07 -31.48 -3.91
CA SER A 173 -14.23 -31.42 -4.83
C SER A 173 -15.41 -30.54 -4.35
N ALA A 174 -15.21 -29.70 -3.35
CA ALA A 174 -16.20 -28.72 -2.87
C ALA A 174 -15.72 -27.29 -3.17
N LEU A 175 -16.65 -26.39 -3.51
CA LEU A 175 -16.35 -24.97 -3.63
C LEU A 175 -16.07 -24.39 -2.25
N THR A 176 -14.91 -23.74 -2.10
CA THR A 176 -14.46 -23.19 -0.81
C THR A 176 -14.52 -21.67 -0.79
N SER A 177 -14.14 -21.01 -1.88
CA SER A 177 -14.14 -19.54 -1.94
C SER A 177 -14.21 -18.97 -3.34
N THR A 178 -14.76 -17.76 -3.43
CA THR A 178 -14.69 -16.86 -4.58
C THR A 178 -13.78 -15.67 -4.26
N THR A 179 -12.78 -15.40 -5.10
CA THR A 179 -11.80 -14.33 -4.91
C THR A 179 -11.79 -13.37 -6.10
N VAL A 180 -11.78 -12.06 -5.83
CA VAL A 180 -11.53 -11.02 -6.84
C VAL A 180 -10.05 -10.66 -6.82
N VAL A 181 -9.37 -10.66 -7.98
CA VAL A 181 -8.00 -10.14 -8.12
C VAL A 181 -8.07 -8.80 -8.82
N ALA A 182 -7.44 -7.76 -8.25
CA ALA A 182 -7.54 -6.40 -8.75
C ALA A 182 -6.14 -5.76 -8.88
N GLY A 183 -5.72 -5.49 -10.11
CA GLY A 183 -4.49 -4.78 -10.43
C GLY A 183 -3.20 -5.53 -10.11
N VAL A 184 -3.26 -6.86 -10.03
CA VAL A 184 -2.11 -7.73 -9.74
C VAL A 184 -2.18 -9.06 -10.51
N VAL A 185 -2.89 -9.11 -11.63
CA VAL A 185 -2.89 -10.27 -12.52
C VAL A 185 -1.56 -10.32 -13.29
N PRO A 186 -0.83 -11.45 -13.26
CA PRO A 186 0.39 -11.63 -14.06
C PRO A 186 0.12 -11.60 -15.57
N ASP A 187 1.12 -11.17 -16.36
CA ASP A 187 1.03 -11.17 -17.83
C ASP A 187 1.07 -12.59 -18.42
N ASP A 188 1.88 -13.47 -17.83
CA ASP A 188 1.95 -14.88 -18.21
C ASP A 188 0.99 -15.71 -17.35
N LEU A 189 -0.05 -16.23 -17.99
CA LEU A 189 -1.07 -17.05 -17.35
C LEU A 189 -0.97 -18.46 -17.92
N PRO A 190 -0.28 -19.39 -17.24
CA PRO A 190 -0.37 -20.79 -17.61
C PRO A 190 -1.82 -21.20 -17.47
N GLY A 191 -2.28 -22.00 -18.42
CA GLY A 191 -3.58 -22.63 -18.32
C GLY A 191 -4.73 -21.93 -19.06
N THR A 192 -4.45 -20.95 -19.91
CA THR A 192 -5.43 -20.31 -20.80
C THR A 192 -6.16 -21.31 -21.71
N GLY A 193 -7.40 -20.98 -22.07
CA GLY A 193 -8.19 -21.75 -23.06
C GLY A 193 -8.68 -23.10 -22.57
N ALA A 194 -8.70 -23.31 -21.25
CA ALA A 194 -9.26 -24.51 -20.64
C ALA A 194 -10.80 -24.50 -20.75
N ALA A 195 -11.39 -25.66 -21.05
CA ALA A 195 -12.81 -25.90 -20.85
C ALA A 195 -13.08 -26.64 -19.55
N VAL A 196 -14.27 -26.40 -18.99
CA VAL A 196 -14.72 -27.03 -17.75
C VAL A 196 -16.16 -27.50 -17.90
N LEU A 197 -16.43 -28.72 -17.45
CA LEU A 197 -17.78 -29.17 -17.13
C LEU A 197 -18.05 -28.83 -15.66
N ALA A 198 -19.01 -27.94 -15.42
CA ALA A 198 -19.25 -27.36 -14.11
C ALA A 198 -20.69 -27.58 -13.63
N GLU A 199 -20.89 -27.54 -12.32
CA GLU A 199 -22.22 -27.54 -11.70
C GLU A 199 -22.39 -26.31 -10.81
N SER A 200 -23.55 -25.65 -10.92
CA SER A 200 -23.96 -24.60 -9.99
C SER A 200 -25.47 -24.61 -9.81
N GLY A 201 -25.94 -24.64 -8.56
CA GLY A 201 -27.38 -24.62 -8.24
C GLY A 201 -28.18 -25.78 -8.87
N GLY A 202 -27.58 -26.98 -8.96
CA GLY A 202 -28.22 -28.15 -9.57
C GLY A 202 -28.35 -28.09 -11.11
N GLN A 203 -27.65 -27.15 -11.76
CA GLN A 203 -27.59 -27.04 -13.22
C GLN A 203 -26.17 -27.31 -13.71
N ALA A 204 -26.04 -28.08 -14.79
CA ALA A 204 -24.77 -28.34 -15.43
C ALA A 204 -24.47 -27.30 -16.51
N TRP A 205 -23.20 -26.92 -16.60
CA TRP A 205 -22.69 -25.89 -17.49
C TRP A 205 -21.40 -26.35 -18.15
N VAL A 206 -21.21 -25.99 -19.41
CA VAL A 206 -19.90 -26.00 -20.06
C VAL A 206 -19.38 -24.58 -20.05
N ILE A 207 -18.18 -24.39 -19.50
CA ILE A 207 -17.46 -23.12 -19.56
C ILE A 207 -16.34 -23.28 -20.58
N ALA A 208 -16.41 -22.53 -21.68
CA ALA A 208 -15.44 -22.56 -22.77
C ALA A 208 -15.50 -21.23 -23.55
N ASP A 209 -14.38 -20.82 -24.18
CA ASP A 209 -14.28 -19.57 -24.95
C ASP A 209 -14.83 -18.34 -24.22
N ASN A 210 -14.59 -18.23 -22.91
CA ASN A 210 -15.09 -17.14 -22.07
C ASN A 210 -16.62 -16.99 -22.08
N ARG A 211 -17.34 -18.11 -22.27
CA ARG A 211 -18.80 -18.19 -22.19
C ARG A 211 -19.20 -19.36 -21.30
N ARG A 212 -20.40 -19.26 -20.74
CA ARG A 212 -21.09 -20.39 -20.11
C ARG A 212 -22.20 -20.88 -21.02
N TYR A 213 -22.35 -22.19 -21.14
CA TYR A 213 -23.42 -22.81 -21.92
C TYR A 213 -24.15 -23.82 -21.06
N ARG A 214 -25.47 -23.75 -21.02
CA ARG A 214 -26.27 -24.73 -20.29
C ARG A 214 -26.21 -26.07 -21.01
N VAL A 215 -26.05 -27.16 -20.27
CA VAL A 215 -26.03 -28.52 -20.82
C VAL A 215 -26.87 -29.46 -19.96
N ASP A 216 -27.53 -30.43 -20.59
CA ASP A 216 -28.10 -31.58 -19.87
C ASP A 216 -27.00 -32.61 -19.64
N PRO A 217 -26.61 -32.92 -18.38
CA PRO A 217 -25.57 -33.92 -18.11
C PRO A 217 -25.98 -35.35 -18.51
N GLY A 218 -27.27 -35.58 -18.81
CA GLY A 218 -27.79 -36.83 -19.36
C GLY A 218 -27.64 -36.97 -20.88
N ASP A 219 -27.43 -35.87 -21.61
CA ASP A 219 -27.29 -35.88 -23.07
C ASP A 219 -25.86 -36.32 -23.47
N ARG A 220 -25.67 -37.65 -23.54
CA ARG A 220 -24.39 -38.25 -23.93
C ARG A 220 -23.94 -37.81 -25.31
N ALA A 221 -24.86 -37.62 -26.26
CA ALA A 221 -24.49 -37.21 -27.61
C ALA A 221 -23.85 -35.81 -27.60
N VAL A 222 -24.36 -34.89 -26.78
CA VAL A 222 -23.74 -33.57 -26.60
C VAL A 222 -22.38 -33.69 -25.90
N LEU A 223 -22.29 -34.44 -24.80
CA LEU A 223 -21.03 -34.59 -24.05
C LEU A 223 -19.92 -35.28 -24.87
N ASP A 224 -20.24 -36.38 -25.56
CA ASP A 224 -19.31 -37.09 -26.44
C ASP A 224 -18.81 -36.18 -27.56
N ALA A 225 -19.72 -35.38 -28.12
CA ALA A 225 -19.40 -34.49 -29.22
C ALA A 225 -18.64 -33.22 -28.80
N LEU A 226 -18.56 -32.94 -27.48
CA LEU A 226 -17.66 -31.97 -26.86
C LEU A 226 -16.34 -32.61 -26.39
N GLY A 227 -16.30 -33.94 -26.25
CA GLY A 227 -15.20 -34.65 -25.58
C GLY A 227 -15.19 -34.44 -24.07
N ALA A 228 -16.35 -34.15 -23.46
CA ALA A 228 -16.49 -33.89 -22.03
C ALA A 228 -16.71 -35.20 -21.25
N ASP A 229 -15.96 -35.41 -20.16
CA ASP A 229 -16.24 -36.52 -19.23
C ASP A 229 -17.19 -36.07 -18.12
N ARG A 230 -18.37 -36.69 -18.05
CA ARG A 230 -19.37 -36.48 -16.97
C ARG A 230 -18.84 -36.79 -15.57
N ARG A 231 -17.73 -37.51 -15.43
CA ARG A 231 -17.08 -37.78 -14.14
C ARG A 231 -16.21 -36.62 -13.67
N ALA A 232 -15.88 -35.68 -14.56
CA ALA A 232 -15.04 -34.52 -14.30
C ALA A 232 -15.86 -33.24 -14.02
N VAL A 233 -17.13 -33.38 -13.59
CA VAL A 233 -17.95 -32.24 -13.17
C VAL A 233 -17.35 -31.63 -11.91
N ARG A 234 -17.09 -30.31 -11.92
CA ARG A 234 -16.63 -29.57 -10.74
C ARG A 234 -17.65 -28.52 -10.28
N PRO A 235 -17.76 -28.22 -8.99
CA PRO A 235 -18.61 -27.13 -8.54
C PRO A 235 -18.04 -25.78 -9.02
N VAL A 236 -18.94 -24.85 -9.31
CA VAL A 236 -18.60 -23.45 -9.63
C VAL A 236 -19.56 -22.51 -8.90
N GLY A 237 -19.02 -21.43 -8.37
CA GLY A 237 -19.74 -20.39 -7.67
C GLY A 237 -20.63 -19.58 -8.60
N ALA A 238 -21.77 -19.12 -8.06
CA ALA A 238 -22.71 -18.31 -8.81
C ALA A 238 -22.10 -16.97 -9.28
N ALA A 239 -21.15 -16.42 -8.51
CA ALA A 239 -20.43 -15.19 -8.82
C ALA A 239 -19.59 -15.30 -10.10
N LEU A 240 -18.68 -16.29 -10.16
CA LEU A 240 -17.87 -16.56 -11.34
C LEU A 240 -18.74 -16.91 -12.53
N LEU A 241 -19.73 -17.80 -12.33
CA LEU A 241 -20.64 -18.19 -13.39
C LEU A 241 -21.41 -16.99 -13.94
N ALA A 242 -21.92 -16.09 -13.10
CA ALA A 242 -22.60 -14.86 -13.54
C ALA A 242 -21.67 -13.91 -14.29
N SER A 243 -20.34 -14.00 -14.09
CA SER A 243 -19.37 -13.15 -14.79
C SER A 243 -19.34 -13.48 -16.28
N LEU A 244 -19.46 -14.76 -16.62
CA LEU A 244 -19.37 -15.24 -17.99
C LEU A 244 -20.65 -14.90 -18.79
N PRO A 245 -20.51 -14.35 -20.01
CA PRO A 245 -21.60 -14.26 -20.97
C PRO A 245 -22.23 -15.63 -21.21
N GLU A 246 -23.56 -15.67 -21.25
CA GLU A 246 -24.31 -16.88 -21.52
C GLU A 246 -24.44 -17.12 -23.03
N GLY A 247 -24.06 -18.31 -23.47
CA GLY A 247 -24.33 -18.82 -24.80
C GLY A 247 -25.63 -19.63 -24.85
N PRO A 248 -26.06 -20.06 -26.04
CA PRO A 248 -27.22 -20.94 -26.20
C PRO A 248 -27.05 -22.26 -25.43
N ALA A 249 -28.17 -22.90 -25.10
CA ALA A 249 -28.12 -24.25 -24.54
C ALA A 249 -27.51 -25.25 -25.55
N LEU A 250 -26.60 -26.09 -25.07
CA LEU A 250 -25.96 -27.13 -25.88
C LEU A 250 -26.93 -28.29 -26.03
N THR A 251 -27.37 -28.49 -27.27
CA THR A 251 -28.27 -29.56 -27.69
C THR A 251 -27.79 -30.07 -29.04
N THR A 252 -28.08 -31.32 -29.37
CA THR A 252 -27.78 -31.87 -30.71
C THR A 252 -28.32 -30.98 -31.85
N ALA A 253 -29.47 -30.33 -31.65
CA ALA A 253 -30.07 -29.38 -32.59
C ALA A 253 -29.28 -28.06 -32.74
N SER A 254 -28.67 -27.54 -31.67
CA SER A 254 -27.88 -26.30 -31.75
C SER A 254 -26.52 -26.51 -32.43
N ARG A 255 -26.02 -27.76 -32.56
CA ARG A 255 -24.69 -28.08 -33.11
C ARG A 255 -24.48 -27.65 -34.56
N GLY A 256 -25.57 -27.58 -35.34
CA GLY A 256 -25.53 -27.17 -36.75
C GLY A 256 -25.59 -25.66 -36.98
N ARG A 257 -25.75 -24.84 -35.92
CA ARG A 257 -25.90 -23.38 -36.03
C ARG A 257 -24.58 -22.68 -35.75
N SER A 258 -24.12 -21.85 -36.70
CA SER A 258 -22.86 -21.12 -36.56
C SER A 258 -22.88 -20.18 -35.36
N GLY A 259 -21.94 -20.33 -34.44
CA GLY A 259 -21.78 -19.46 -33.27
C GLY A 259 -22.55 -19.87 -32.02
N ASP A 260 -23.39 -20.91 -32.10
CA ASP A 260 -24.17 -21.41 -30.95
C ASP A 260 -23.39 -22.40 -30.08
N TRP A 261 -22.28 -22.92 -30.59
CA TRP A 261 -21.42 -23.91 -29.92
C TRP A 261 -20.03 -23.35 -29.65
N PRO A 262 -19.40 -23.75 -28.53
CA PRO A 262 -18.00 -23.42 -28.27
C PRO A 262 -17.10 -24.04 -29.34
N ARG A 263 -15.98 -23.39 -29.60
CA ARG A 263 -14.89 -24.00 -30.37
C ARG A 263 -14.38 -25.23 -29.59
N PRO A 264 -13.90 -26.27 -30.29
CA PRO A 264 -13.28 -27.41 -29.62
C PRO A 264 -12.18 -26.91 -28.68
N PRO A 265 -12.27 -27.21 -27.37
CA PRO A 265 -11.29 -26.70 -26.42
C PRO A 265 -9.94 -27.38 -26.67
N ALA A 266 -8.86 -26.63 -26.46
CA ALA A 266 -7.51 -27.18 -26.58
C ALA A 266 -7.27 -28.27 -25.52
N ARG A 267 -7.88 -28.12 -24.33
CA ARG A 267 -7.89 -29.11 -23.26
C ARG A 267 -9.05 -28.89 -22.30
N TRP A 268 -9.39 -29.92 -21.55
CA TRP A 268 -10.27 -29.86 -20.39
C TRP A 268 -9.44 -29.69 -19.12
N ALA A 269 -9.86 -28.82 -18.21
CA ALA A 269 -9.16 -28.62 -16.94
C ALA A 269 -9.34 -29.83 -16.02
N ASP A 270 -8.29 -30.21 -15.30
CA ASP A 270 -8.37 -31.22 -14.25
C ASP A 270 -8.54 -30.54 -12.89
N ALA A 271 -9.69 -30.73 -12.26
CA ALA A 271 -10.02 -30.18 -10.95
C ALA A 271 -9.01 -30.53 -9.83
N THR A 272 -8.27 -31.64 -9.99
CA THR A 272 -7.29 -32.12 -8.99
C THR A 272 -5.99 -31.33 -9.05
N SER A 273 -5.49 -31.06 -10.25
CA SER A 273 -4.23 -30.34 -10.48
C SER A 273 -4.42 -28.85 -10.75
N GLU A 274 -5.60 -28.44 -11.20
CA GLU A 274 -6.03 -27.06 -11.47
C GLU A 274 -7.30 -26.69 -10.65
N PRO A 275 -7.25 -26.71 -9.30
CA PRO A 275 -8.40 -26.42 -8.43
C PRO A 275 -8.91 -24.98 -8.52
N VAL A 276 -8.16 -24.05 -9.11
CA VAL A 276 -8.61 -22.67 -9.28
C VAL A 276 -9.13 -22.46 -10.71
N LEU A 277 -10.36 -21.97 -10.83
CA LEU A 277 -10.95 -21.56 -12.10
C LEU A 277 -11.16 -20.05 -12.08
N CYS A 278 -10.55 -19.33 -13.01
CA CYS A 278 -10.63 -17.89 -13.09
C CYS A 278 -11.22 -17.42 -14.42
N ARG A 279 -11.98 -16.33 -14.37
CA ARG A 279 -12.15 -15.44 -15.51
C ARG A 279 -11.20 -14.26 -15.34
N VAL A 280 -10.35 -14.02 -16.33
CA VAL A 280 -9.23 -13.08 -16.24
C VAL A 280 -9.27 -12.08 -17.40
N ALA A 281 -9.15 -10.79 -17.11
CA ALA A 281 -8.83 -9.75 -18.07
C ALA A 281 -7.41 -9.26 -17.79
N THR A 282 -6.50 -9.47 -18.74
CA THR A 282 -5.09 -9.05 -18.59
C THR A 282 -4.93 -7.57 -18.95
N PRO A 283 -3.84 -6.92 -18.55
CA PRO A 283 -3.55 -5.55 -18.97
C PRO A 283 -3.34 -5.44 -20.49
N ALA A 284 -2.78 -6.49 -21.09
CA ALA A 284 -2.50 -6.55 -22.52
C ALA A 284 -3.77 -6.68 -23.38
N ASP A 285 -4.79 -7.37 -22.87
CA ASP A 285 -6.08 -7.53 -23.55
C ASP A 285 -7.27 -7.46 -22.57
N PRO A 286 -7.59 -6.27 -22.04
CA PRO A 286 -8.65 -6.10 -21.05
C PRO A 286 -10.05 -6.30 -21.63
N ARG A 287 -10.18 -6.28 -22.98
CA ARG A 287 -11.46 -6.37 -23.69
C ARG A 287 -11.86 -7.81 -24.01
N HIS A 288 -10.91 -8.74 -24.05
CA HIS A 288 -11.18 -10.15 -24.31
C HIS A 288 -10.77 -11.01 -23.11
N PRO A 289 -11.57 -11.03 -22.03
CA PRO A 289 -11.27 -11.85 -20.88
C PRO A 289 -11.22 -13.33 -21.28
N GLN A 290 -10.38 -14.09 -20.58
CA GLN A 290 -10.13 -15.50 -20.82
C GLN A 290 -10.50 -16.32 -19.59
N VAL A 291 -10.86 -17.58 -19.81
CA VAL A 291 -10.99 -18.56 -18.73
C VAL A 291 -9.64 -19.26 -18.56
N VAL A 292 -9.18 -19.32 -17.32
CA VAL A 292 -7.91 -19.90 -16.91
C VAL A 292 -8.18 -20.90 -15.80
N ALA A 293 -7.67 -22.12 -15.97
CA ALA A 293 -7.59 -23.10 -14.88
C ALA A 293 -6.16 -23.14 -14.37
N ALA A 294 -5.96 -23.10 -13.05
CA ALA A 294 -4.65 -22.95 -12.44
C ALA A 294 -4.56 -23.69 -11.09
N ALA A 295 -3.32 -23.94 -10.67
CA ALA A 295 -3.04 -24.55 -9.36
C ALA A 295 -3.33 -23.59 -8.19
N VAL A 296 -3.19 -22.28 -8.41
CA VAL A 296 -3.35 -21.22 -7.41
C VAL A 296 -3.99 -19.98 -8.05
N VAL A 297 -4.56 -19.10 -7.23
CA VAL A 297 -5.09 -17.81 -7.70
C VAL A 297 -3.96 -17.00 -8.35
N PRO A 298 -4.12 -16.56 -9.62
CA PRO A 298 -3.08 -15.85 -10.34
C PRO A 298 -2.92 -14.45 -9.77
N ALA A 299 -1.80 -14.20 -9.09
CA ALA A 299 -1.44 -12.91 -8.54
C ALA A 299 0.07 -12.68 -8.62
N THR A 300 0.49 -11.43 -8.84
CA THR A 300 1.90 -11.04 -8.82
C THR A 300 2.49 -11.16 -7.41
N ALA A 301 3.81 -11.36 -7.32
CA ALA A 301 4.51 -11.41 -6.04
C ALA A 301 4.26 -10.15 -5.19
N GLY A 302 4.07 -10.32 -3.88
CA GLY A 302 3.79 -9.22 -2.95
C GLY A 302 2.32 -8.75 -2.92
N ALA A 303 1.42 -9.41 -3.65
CA ALA A 303 -0.01 -9.19 -3.50
C ALA A 303 -0.50 -9.60 -2.09
N VAL A 304 -1.51 -8.89 -1.61
CA VAL A 304 -2.12 -9.07 -0.29
C VAL A 304 -3.55 -9.53 -0.48
N THR A 305 -3.91 -10.64 0.19
CA THR A 305 -5.28 -11.12 0.26
C THR A 305 -5.99 -10.50 1.45
N VAL A 306 -7.13 -9.86 1.19
CA VAL A 306 -8.02 -9.29 2.21
C VAL A 306 -9.32 -10.06 2.22
N GLY A 307 -9.70 -10.62 3.37
CA GLY A 307 -11.01 -11.20 3.58
C GLY A 307 -12.09 -10.13 3.59
N LEU A 308 -13.15 -10.32 2.81
CA LEU A 308 -14.26 -9.40 2.69
C LEU A 308 -15.30 -9.67 3.77
N ALA A 309 -15.89 -8.61 4.33
CA ALA A 309 -16.92 -8.73 5.37
C ALA A 309 -18.19 -9.45 4.90
N GLN A 310 -18.40 -9.54 3.59
CA GLN A 310 -19.55 -10.18 2.97
C GLN A 310 -19.32 -11.66 2.61
N ALA A 311 -18.17 -12.22 2.98
CA ALA A 311 -17.78 -13.60 2.68
C ALA A 311 -18.88 -14.60 3.08
N ASP A 312 -19.16 -15.53 2.18
CA ASP A 312 -20.19 -16.55 2.32
C ASP A 312 -19.76 -17.93 1.81
N GLN A 313 -18.44 -18.12 1.64
CA GLN A 313 -17.78 -19.36 1.21
C GLN A 313 -18.29 -19.84 -0.15
N ALA A 314 -19.09 -20.89 -0.16
CA ALA A 314 -19.70 -21.42 -1.39
C ALA A 314 -20.89 -20.59 -1.89
N GLY A 315 -21.17 -19.46 -1.25
CA GLY A 315 -22.27 -18.57 -1.60
C GLY A 315 -22.01 -17.71 -2.84
N PRO A 316 -22.94 -16.81 -3.17
CA PRO A 316 -22.87 -15.98 -4.36
C PRO A 316 -21.96 -14.76 -4.24
N ARG A 317 -21.30 -14.52 -3.10
CA ARG A 317 -20.49 -13.31 -2.88
C ARG A 317 -19.01 -13.62 -2.99
N ALA A 318 -18.21 -12.58 -3.22
CA ALA A 318 -16.77 -12.72 -3.08
C ALA A 318 -16.38 -12.78 -1.61
N ASP A 319 -15.52 -13.72 -1.28
CA ASP A 319 -14.98 -13.94 0.06
C ASP A 319 -13.72 -13.15 0.33
N ALA A 320 -12.95 -12.91 -0.73
CA ALA A 320 -11.67 -12.23 -0.63
C ALA A 320 -11.42 -11.35 -1.84
N VAL A 321 -10.55 -10.36 -1.63
CA VAL A 321 -9.93 -9.59 -2.70
C VAL A 321 -8.41 -9.75 -2.60
N VAL A 322 -7.74 -9.84 -3.74
CA VAL A 322 -6.27 -9.85 -3.85
C VAL A 322 -5.86 -8.55 -4.52
N LEU A 323 -5.09 -7.74 -3.79
CA LEU A 323 -4.69 -6.38 -4.17
C LEU A 323 -3.18 -6.23 -4.05
N GLY A 324 -2.58 -5.38 -4.87
CA GLY A 324 -1.18 -4.99 -4.72
C GLY A 324 -0.95 -4.11 -3.50
N ALA A 325 0.30 -4.02 -3.06
CA ALA A 325 0.69 -3.06 -2.03
C ALA A 325 0.34 -1.63 -2.47
N GLY A 326 -0.64 -1.01 -1.81
CA GLY A 326 -1.14 0.32 -2.17
C GLY A 326 -2.12 0.36 -3.35
N ALA A 327 -2.66 -0.78 -3.82
CA ALA A 327 -3.55 -0.86 -4.99
C ALA A 327 -4.97 -0.30 -4.79
N GLY A 328 -5.26 0.34 -3.65
CA GLY A 328 -6.46 1.15 -3.51
C GLY A 328 -6.34 2.40 -4.39
N GLY A 329 -7.40 2.79 -5.09
CA GLY A 329 -7.36 3.94 -5.98
C GLY A 329 -8.58 4.09 -6.88
N PRO A 330 -8.57 5.13 -7.73
CA PRO A 330 -9.65 5.45 -8.66
C PRO A 330 -9.76 4.43 -9.79
N ILE A 331 -11.00 3.99 -10.03
CA ILE A 331 -11.39 3.16 -11.16
C ILE A 331 -12.53 3.81 -11.92
N ARG A 332 -12.66 3.47 -13.19
CA ARG A 332 -13.83 3.74 -14.02
C ARG A 332 -14.40 2.43 -14.53
N LEU A 333 -15.72 2.39 -14.69
CA LEU A 333 -16.38 1.22 -15.27
C LEU A 333 -16.00 1.10 -16.74
N ALA A 334 -15.62 -0.10 -17.18
CA ALA A 334 -15.30 -0.36 -18.57
C ALA A 334 -16.53 -0.17 -19.50
N SER A 335 -17.74 -0.44 -19.01
CA SER A 335 -18.98 -0.23 -19.75
C SER A 335 -19.41 1.25 -19.87
N ASP A 336 -19.04 2.07 -18.89
CA ASP A 336 -19.39 3.48 -18.79
C ASP A 336 -18.26 4.26 -18.10
N PRO A 337 -17.31 4.80 -18.88
CA PRO A 337 -16.17 5.56 -18.35
C PRO A 337 -16.54 6.80 -17.53
N SER A 338 -17.78 7.30 -17.63
CA SER A 338 -18.25 8.43 -16.81
C SER A 338 -18.50 8.02 -15.35
N ARG A 339 -18.65 6.71 -15.08
CA ARG A 339 -18.89 6.18 -13.75
C ARG A 339 -17.57 5.88 -13.06
N LEU A 340 -17.21 6.75 -12.13
CA LEU A 340 -16.01 6.64 -11.31
C LEU A 340 -16.31 6.04 -9.93
N ALA A 341 -15.33 5.34 -9.37
CA ALA A 341 -15.34 4.91 -7.98
C ALA A 341 -13.91 4.87 -7.42
N LEU A 342 -13.78 4.85 -6.10
CA LEU A 342 -12.53 4.50 -5.42
C LEU A 342 -12.62 3.08 -4.89
N VAL A 343 -11.62 2.25 -5.17
CA VAL A 343 -11.41 0.97 -4.50
C VAL A 343 -10.54 1.23 -3.27
N SER A 344 -10.99 0.82 -2.08
CA SER A 344 -10.14 0.87 -0.89
C SER A 344 -9.09 -0.24 -0.88
N THR A 345 -8.03 -0.08 -0.09
CA THR A 345 -7.07 -1.15 0.22
C THR A 345 -7.70 -2.33 0.97
N THR A 346 -8.97 -2.23 1.34
CA THR A 346 -9.75 -3.32 1.97
C THR A 346 -10.78 -3.94 1.01
N GLY A 347 -10.76 -3.57 -0.28
CA GLY A 347 -11.65 -4.16 -1.29
C GLY A 347 -13.06 -3.59 -1.33
N VAL A 348 -13.30 -2.41 -0.76
CA VAL A 348 -14.62 -1.75 -0.79
C VAL A 348 -14.66 -0.72 -1.91
N LEU A 349 -15.74 -0.74 -2.69
CA LEU A 349 -16.02 0.26 -3.72
C LEU A 349 -16.77 1.45 -3.14
N HIS A 350 -16.25 2.64 -3.38
CA HIS A 350 -16.88 3.90 -3.01
C HIS A 350 -17.24 4.67 -4.28
N PRO A 351 -18.52 4.70 -4.69
CA PRO A 351 -18.95 5.42 -5.88
C PRO A 351 -18.61 6.90 -5.80
N VAL A 352 -18.14 7.48 -6.89
CA VAL A 352 -18.00 8.93 -7.06
C VAL A 352 -19.22 9.40 -7.85
N THR A 353 -19.97 10.35 -7.28
CA THR A 353 -21.31 10.71 -7.75
C THR A 353 -21.32 11.47 -9.07
N ASP A 354 -20.32 12.32 -9.31
CA ASP A 354 -20.20 13.14 -10.51
C ASP A 354 -18.75 13.60 -10.77
N GLU A 355 -18.54 14.23 -11.93
CA GLU A 355 -17.25 14.76 -12.36
C GLU A 355 -16.73 15.87 -11.43
N GLY A 356 -17.61 16.73 -10.91
CA GLY A 356 -17.22 17.77 -9.95
C GLY A 356 -16.69 17.19 -8.63
N THR A 357 -17.25 16.07 -8.18
CA THR A 357 -16.77 15.31 -7.03
C THR A 357 -15.44 14.64 -7.35
N ALA A 358 -15.26 14.10 -8.55
CA ALA A 358 -13.97 13.54 -8.98
C ALA A 358 -12.86 14.62 -9.01
N GLU A 359 -13.17 15.80 -9.54
CA GLU A 359 -12.28 16.96 -9.53
C GLU A 359 -11.96 17.39 -8.10
N ALA A 360 -12.97 17.51 -7.23
CA ALA A 360 -12.78 17.85 -5.82
C ALA A 360 -11.86 16.87 -5.09
N LEU A 361 -11.96 15.57 -5.40
CA LEU A 361 -11.10 14.52 -4.85
C LEU A 361 -9.68 14.54 -5.44
N GLY A 362 -9.46 15.24 -6.56
CA GLY A 362 -8.20 15.25 -7.29
C GLY A 362 -7.93 13.96 -8.06
N ILE A 363 -8.98 13.30 -8.55
CA ILE A 363 -8.85 12.11 -9.40
C ILE A 363 -8.40 12.58 -10.79
N GLY A 364 -7.11 12.40 -11.08
CA GLY A 364 -6.54 12.72 -12.40
C GLY A 364 -6.69 11.57 -13.39
N ASP A 365 -6.24 10.38 -13.01
CA ASP A 365 -6.33 9.16 -13.81
C ASP A 365 -7.06 8.08 -13.03
N ALA A 366 -7.95 7.36 -13.71
CA ALA A 366 -8.62 6.18 -13.19
C ALA A 366 -8.19 4.93 -13.98
N ALA A 367 -8.14 3.77 -13.33
CA ALA A 367 -7.92 2.52 -14.04
C ALA A 367 -9.23 1.97 -14.62
N ASP A 368 -9.19 1.38 -15.82
CA ASP A 368 -10.35 0.64 -16.34
C ASP A 368 -10.59 -0.61 -15.50
N ALA A 369 -11.83 -0.78 -15.06
CA ALA A 369 -12.24 -1.93 -14.28
C ALA A 369 -13.49 -2.60 -14.87
N PRO A 370 -13.47 -3.93 -15.06
CA PRO A 370 -14.61 -4.63 -15.62
C PRO A 370 -15.78 -4.70 -14.64
N ASP A 371 -16.97 -4.39 -15.13
CA ASP A 371 -18.23 -4.41 -14.39
C ASP A 371 -18.49 -5.75 -13.70
N TRP A 372 -18.08 -6.85 -14.34
CA TRP A 372 -18.28 -8.20 -13.83
C TRP A 372 -17.45 -8.52 -12.59
N ALA A 373 -16.31 -7.85 -12.40
CA ALA A 373 -15.50 -7.96 -11.18
C ALA A 373 -15.99 -6.96 -10.12
N LEU A 374 -16.27 -5.72 -10.53
CA LEU A 374 -16.68 -4.65 -9.61
C LEU A 374 -17.95 -4.99 -8.83
N ARG A 375 -18.96 -5.57 -9.49
CA ARG A 375 -20.22 -5.93 -8.83
C ARG A 375 -20.08 -7.00 -7.73
N LEU A 376 -18.94 -7.68 -7.64
CA LEU A 376 -18.67 -8.65 -6.59
C LEU A 376 -18.03 -8.02 -5.36
N LEU A 377 -17.53 -6.79 -5.45
CA LEU A 377 -16.96 -6.09 -4.32
C LEU A 377 -18.06 -5.43 -3.46
N PRO A 378 -17.90 -5.38 -2.12
CA PRO A 378 -18.79 -4.61 -1.26
C PRO A 378 -18.83 -3.13 -1.67
N VAL A 379 -20.02 -2.52 -1.60
CA VAL A 379 -20.20 -1.10 -1.89
C VAL A 379 -20.35 -0.32 -0.59
N GLY A 380 -19.44 0.63 -0.38
CA GLY A 380 -19.46 1.59 0.72
C GLY A 380 -20.27 2.84 0.40
N PRO A 381 -20.28 3.84 1.31
CA PRO A 381 -20.94 5.12 1.05
C PRO A 381 -20.34 5.81 -0.18
N ALA A 382 -21.23 6.44 -0.97
CA ALA A 382 -20.82 7.26 -2.09
C ALA A 382 -20.13 8.54 -1.62
N LEU A 383 -19.13 8.97 -2.38
CA LEU A 383 -18.46 10.24 -2.22
C LEU A 383 -19.25 11.29 -3.01
N ASP A 384 -19.63 12.37 -2.33
CA ASP A 384 -20.55 13.38 -2.84
C ASP A 384 -20.11 14.77 -2.37
N LEU A 385 -19.72 15.63 -3.33
CA LEU A 385 -19.40 17.02 -3.05
C LEU A 385 -20.62 17.79 -2.52
N ALA A 386 -21.83 17.51 -3.02
CA ALA A 386 -23.04 18.17 -2.55
C ALA A 386 -23.33 17.83 -1.07
N ALA A 387 -23.03 16.60 -0.62
CA ALA A 387 -23.09 16.24 0.80
C ALA A 387 -22.10 17.05 1.64
N ALA A 388 -20.89 17.28 1.14
CA ALA A 388 -19.92 18.15 1.80
C ALA A 388 -20.41 19.60 1.87
N THR A 389 -20.99 20.15 0.80
CA THR A 389 -21.57 21.51 0.79
C THR A 389 -22.67 21.67 1.82
N ARG A 390 -23.59 20.70 1.93
CA ARG A 390 -24.63 20.71 2.98
C ARG A 390 -24.03 20.71 4.39
N MET A 391 -22.91 20.02 4.59
CA MET A 391 -22.21 20.00 5.88
C MET A 391 -21.58 21.35 6.20
N VAL A 392 -20.99 22.03 5.22
CA VAL A 392 -20.46 23.39 5.37
C VAL A 392 -21.54 24.36 5.84
N ASP A 393 -22.72 24.34 5.21
CA ASP A 393 -23.85 25.19 5.59
C ASP A 393 -24.32 24.97 7.04
N VAL A 394 -24.15 23.76 7.58
CA VAL A 394 -24.46 23.44 8.97
C VAL A 394 -23.38 23.96 9.91
N LEU A 395 -22.10 23.76 9.56
CA LEU A 395 -20.98 24.23 10.37
C LEU A 395 -20.95 25.75 10.50
N ASP A 396 -21.22 26.48 9.41
CA ASP A 396 -21.26 27.95 9.40
C ASP A 396 -22.47 28.53 10.16
N ARG A 397 -23.50 27.73 10.48
CA ARG A 397 -24.63 28.19 11.33
C ARG A 397 -24.36 28.02 12.82
N VAL A 398 -23.43 27.15 13.19
CA VAL A 398 -23.19 26.73 14.59
C VAL A 398 -21.90 27.32 15.15
N GLY A 399 -20.91 27.60 14.30
CA GLY A 399 -19.69 28.33 14.66
C GLY A 399 -19.83 29.82 14.36
#